data_AF-A0A6A7GCP8-F1
#
_entry.id   AF-A0A6A7GCP8-F1
#
_cell.length_a   1.000
_cell.length_b   1.000
_cell.length_c   1.000
_cell.angle_alpha   90.00
_cell.angle_beta   90.00
_cell.angle_gamma   90.00
#
_symmetry.space_group_name_H-M   'P 1'
#
loop_
_entity.id
_entity.type
_entity.pdbx_description
1 polymer ?
#
loop_
_entity_poly.entity_id
_entity_poly.type
_entity_poly.pdbx_seq_one_letter_code
_entity_poly.pdbx_strand_id
1 'polypeptide(L)'
;WEIDGNLRIYLDHYLYVDSQLIIRKRVMQDIPTNEQEEKNAVLDIVNSQNDVQIIRVDNSIIPFRQAQQSVIKEILFDQTRRLRSGEIHYFDHPLMGMIIQIRKIKA
;
A
#
# COMPACT_ATOMS: atom_id res chain seq x y z
N TRP A 1 5.81 8.33 5.14
CA TRP A 1 4.37 8.42 5.45
C TRP A 1 4.04 9.88 5.54
N GLU A 2 2.87 10.27 5.05
CA GLU A 2 2.35 11.63 5.07
C GLU A 2 0.93 11.58 5.62
N ILE A 3 0.54 12.59 6.40
CA ILE A 3 -0.78 12.71 7.01
C ILE A 3 -1.33 14.07 6.62
N ASP A 4 -2.56 14.09 6.13
CA ASP A 4 -3.28 15.27 5.66
C ASP A 4 -4.71 15.25 6.24
N GLY A 5 -5.40 16.38 6.27
CA GLY A 5 -6.79 16.50 6.71
C GLY A 5 -7.00 17.31 8.00
N ASN A 6 -8.13 17.08 8.66
CA ASN A 6 -8.62 17.91 9.75
C ASN A 6 -8.72 17.13 11.07
N LEU A 7 -8.31 17.78 12.16
CA LEU A 7 -8.58 17.35 13.52
C LEU A 7 -9.31 18.49 14.25
N ARG A 8 -10.58 18.28 14.57
CA ARG A 8 -11.44 19.26 15.23
C ARG A 8 -11.71 18.84 16.67
N ILE A 9 -11.46 19.77 17.59
CA ILE A 9 -11.73 19.62 19.02
C ILE A 9 -12.76 20.68 19.39
N TYR A 10 -13.90 20.26 19.93
CA TYR A 10 -14.97 21.19 20.27
C TYR A 10 -15.78 20.75 21.49
N LEU A 11 -16.56 21.69 22.04
CA LEU A 11 -17.45 21.48 23.16
C LEU A 11 -18.89 21.63 22.69
N ASP A 12 -19.69 20.59 22.87
CA ASP A 12 -21.16 20.62 22.73
C ASP A 12 -21.76 19.76 23.86
N HIS A 13 -21.99 20.37 25.02
CA HIS A 13 -22.29 19.73 26.32
C HIS A 13 -21.20 18.78 26.85
N TYR A 14 -20.43 18.16 25.98
CA TYR A 14 -19.26 17.33 26.25
C TYR A 14 -18.11 17.69 25.32
N LEU A 15 -16.91 17.20 25.65
CA LEU A 15 -15.74 17.36 24.81
C LEU A 15 -15.77 16.32 23.69
N TYR A 16 -15.60 16.77 22.46
CA TYR A 16 -15.54 15.91 21.29
C TYR A 16 -14.24 16.10 20.53
N VAL A 17 -13.77 15.01 19.94
CA VAL A 17 -12.78 15.00 18.86
C VAL A 17 -13.45 14.42 17.62
N ASP A 18 -13.30 15.14 16.52
CA ASP A 18 -13.65 14.72 15.17
C ASP A 18 -12.38 14.72 14.32
N SER A 19 -12.04 13.56 13.76
CA SER A 19 -10.78 13.33 13.06
C SER A 19 -11.07 12.82 11.67
N GLN A 20 -10.78 13.64 10.67
CA GLN A 20 -10.92 13.34 9.24
C GLN A 20 -9.54 13.45 8.59
N LEU A 21 -8.77 12.37 8.68
CA LEU A 21 -7.37 12.32 8.25
C LEU A 21 -7.21 11.36 7.06
N ILE A 22 -6.32 11.72 6.16
CA ILE A 22 -5.91 10.91 5.02
C ILE A 22 -4.43 10.62 5.19
N ILE A 23 -4.08 9.34 5.13
CA ILE A 23 -2.70 8.90 5.30
C ILE A 23 -2.18 8.32 4.01
N ARG A 24 -1.10 8.91 3.53
CA ARG A 24 -0.47 8.53 2.27
C ARG A 24 0.84 7.81 2.53
N LYS A 25 1.00 6.64 1.90
CA LYS A 25 2.24 5.85 1.94
C LYS A 25 2.62 5.44 0.52
N ARG A 26 3.87 5.70 0.13
CA ARG A 26 4.45 5.13 -1.08
C ARG A 26 4.75 3.64 -0.85
N VAL A 27 4.21 2.78 -1.70
CA VAL A 27 4.41 1.32 -1.67
C VAL A 27 4.84 0.87 -3.06
N MET A 28 5.79 -0.06 -3.13
CA MET A 28 6.12 -0.74 -4.38
C MET A 28 5.04 -1.78 -4.64
N GLN A 29 4.35 -1.66 -5.77
CA GLN A 29 3.34 -2.61 -6.18
C GLN A 29 3.79 -3.31 -7.46
N ASP A 30 3.71 -4.64 -7.45
CA ASP A 30 3.97 -5.44 -8.64
C ASP A 30 2.82 -5.22 -9.63
N ILE A 31 3.16 -4.87 -10.87
CA ILE A 31 2.17 -4.78 -11.94
C ILE A 31 1.87 -6.21 -12.38
N PRO A 32 0.61 -6.67 -12.38
CA PRO A 32 0.26 -7.85 -13.15
C PRO A 32 0.48 -7.49 -14.62
N THR A 33 1.59 -7.93 -15.20
CA THR A 33 1.72 -8.00 -16.65
C THR A 33 0.57 -8.88 -17.12
N ASN A 34 -0.38 -8.33 -17.87
CA ASN A 34 -1.39 -9.15 -18.54
C ASN A 34 -0.65 -10.27 -19.27
N GLU A 35 -0.99 -11.53 -18.96
CA GLU A 35 -0.30 -12.75 -19.40
C GLU A 35 -0.43 -13.02 -20.92
N GLN A 36 -0.42 -11.99 -21.77
CA GLN A 36 -0.67 -12.08 -23.20
C GLN A 36 0.49 -11.62 -24.09
N GLU A 37 1.65 -11.27 -23.52
CA GLU A 37 2.87 -11.11 -24.32
C GLU A 37 3.57 -12.48 -24.46
N GLU A 38 3.07 -13.23 -25.44
CA GLU A 38 3.76 -14.17 -26.30
C GLU A 38 4.94 -14.96 -25.70
N LYS A 39 4.68 -16.21 -25.34
CA LYS A 39 5.69 -17.28 -25.28
C LYS A 39 6.28 -17.54 -26.68
N ASN A 40 7.00 -16.58 -27.25
CA ASN A 40 7.86 -16.83 -28.40
C ASN A 40 9.12 -17.52 -27.88
N ALA A 41 8.99 -18.81 -27.56
CA ALA A 41 10.13 -19.70 -27.43
C ALA A 41 10.88 -19.66 -28.76
N VAL A 42 12.07 -19.06 -28.76
CA VAL A 42 12.96 -19.08 -29.93
C VAL A 42 13.33 -20.55 -30.18
N LEU A 43 12.75 -21.14 -31.22
CA LEU A 43 13.08 -22.47 -31.72
C LEU A 43 14.30 -22.32 -32.64
N ASP A 44 15.51 -22.46 -32.09
CA ASP A 44 16.72 -22.57 -32.90
C ASP A 44 16.80 -23.96 -33.55
N ILE A 45 16.36 -24.06 -34.81
CA ILE A 45 16.58 -25.24 -35.64
C ILE A 45 18.05 -25.28 -36.04
N VAL A 46 18.86 -26.09 -35.36
CA VAL A 46 20.23 -26.37 -35.79
C VAL A 46 20.18 -27.41 -36.91
N ASN A 47 20.34 -26.96 -38.15
CA ASN A 47 20.50 -27.86 -39.31
C ASN A 47 21.83 -28.62 -39.20
N SER A 48 21.79 -29.83 -38.64
CA SER A 48 22.87 -30.81 -38.79
C SER A 48 22.69 -31.50 -40.15
N GLN A 49 23.73 -31.56 -40.97
CA GLN A 49 23.72 -31.97 -42.38
C GLN A 49 23.26 -33.43 -42.67
N ASN A 50 22.70 -34.15 -41.70
CA ASN A 50 22.18 -35.50 -41.85
C ASN A 50 20.81 -35.60 -41.17
N ASP A 51 19.74 -35.13 -41.82
CA ASP A 51 18.28 -35.38 -41.67
C ASP A 51 17.66 -35.73 -40.29
N VAL A 52 18.37 -35.51 -39.20
CA VAL A 52 17.93 -35.77 -37.82
C VAL A 52 17.78 -34.40 -37.15
N GLN A 53 16.53 -33.98 -37.00
CA GLN A 53 16.18 -32.78 -36.26
C GLN A 53 16.39 -33.03 -34.75
N ILE A 54 17.46 -32.49 -34.18
CA ILE A 54 17.69 -32.54 -32.73
C ILE A 54 17.08 -31.27 -32.13
N ILE A 55 15.97 -31.41 -31.41
CA ILE A 55 15.37 -30.33 -30.63
C ILE A 55 16.25 -30.11 -29.39
N ARG A 56 17.09 -29.06 -29.40
CA ARG A 56 17.81 -28.63 -28.19
C ARG A 56 16.93 -27.60 -27.47
N VAL A 57 16.23 -28.04 -26.42
CA VAL A 57 15.49 -27.13 -25.53
C VAL A 57 16.51 -26.46 -24.61
N ASP A 58 16.91 -25.23 -24.94
CA ASP A 58 17.66 -24.42 -23.99
C ASP A 58 16.67 -23.87 -22.96
N ASN A 59 16.70 -24.43 -21.76
CA ASN A 59 15.84 -24.04 -20.65
C ASN A 59 16.40 -22.76 -20.01
N SER A 60 16.59 -21.71 -20.82
CA SER A 60 16.94 -20.38 -20.35
C SER A 60 15.74 -19.84 -19.58
N ILE A 61 15.83 -19.91 -18.25
CA ILE A 61 14.87 -19.30 -17.35
C ILE A 61 14.98 -17.79 -17.59
N ILE A 62 14.08 -17.23 -18.40
CA ILE A 62 13.94 -15.77 -18.52
C ILE A 62 13.54 -15.29 -17.11
N PRO A 63 14.38 -14.53 -16.39
CA PRO A 63 13.97 -14.02 -15.09
C PRO A 63 12.79 -13.09 -15.34
N PHE A 64 11.60 -13.51 -14.88
CA PHE A 64 10.40 -12.70 -14.89
C PHE A 64 10.67 -11.46 -14.04
N ARG A 65 11.10 -10.36 -14.69
CA ARG A 65 11.32 -9.08 -14.04
C ARG A 65 9.95 -8.46 -13.83
N GLN A 66 9.35 -8.73 -12.68
CA GLN A 66 8.18 -7.99 -12.23
C GLN A 66 8.56 -6.51 -12.20
N ALA A 67 7.94 -5.73 -13.08
CA ALA A 67 8.10 -4.29 -13.05
C ALA A 67 7.44 -3.77 -11.77
N GLN A 68 8.28 -3.35 -10.82
CA GLN A 68 7.82 -2.73 -9.58
C GLN A 68 7.63 -1.23 -9.84
N GLN A 69 6.41 -0.74 -9.64
CA GLN A 69 6.12 0.69 -9.69
C GLN A 69 5.85 1.23 -8.29
N SER A 70 6.29 2.46 -8.03
CA SER A 70 5.97 3.14 -6.78
C SER A 70 4.57 3.77 -6.88
N VAL A 71 3.61 3.21 -6.14
CA VAL A 71 2.23 3.72 -6.05
C VAL A 71 2.03 4.39 -4.70
N ILE A 72 1.21 5.45 -4.65
CA ILE A 72 0.77 6.06 -3.39
C ILE A 72 -0.51 5.35 -2.94
N LYS A 73 -0.45 4.68 -1.79
CA LYS A 73 -1.62 4.12 -1.11
C LYS A 73 -2.15 5.12 -0.10
N GLU A 74 -3.44 5.42 -0.20
CA GLU A 74 -4.16 6.27 0.73
C GLU A 74 -4.98 5.44 1.70
N ILE A 75 -5.05 5.87 2.96
CA ILE A 75 -5.78 5.23 4.04
C ILE A 75 -6.60 6.31 4.72
N LEU A 76 -7.91 6.11 4.78
CA LEU A 76 -8.83 7.05 5.42
C LEU A 76 -8.94 6.75 6.90
N PHE A 77 -8.95 7.80 7.70
CA PHE A 77 -9.20 7.77 9.13
C PHE A 77 -10.29 8.79 9.44
N ASP A 78 -11.52 8.31 9.59
CA ASP A 78 -12.70 9.12 9.88
C ASP A 78 -13.36 8.60 11.16
N GLN A 79 -13.10 9.28 12.28
CA GLN A 79 -13.50 8.84 13.61
C GLN A 79 -13.92 10.04 14.46
N THR A 80 -15.10 9.94 15.07
CA THR A 80 -15.60 10.90 16.07
C THR A 80 -15.71 10.23 17.43
N ARG A 81 -15.27 10.91 18.49
CA ARG A 81 -15.35 10.38 19.86
C ARG A 81 -15.63 11.47 20.89
N ARG A 82 -16.52 11.16 21.84
CA ARG A 82 -16.67 11.93 23.08
C ARG A 82 -15.53 11.61 24.04
N LEU A 83 -14.90 12.64 24.57
CA LEU A 83 -13.76 12.57 25.47
C LEU A 83 -14.12 13.09 26.86
N ARG A 84 -13.27 12.76 27.83
CA ARG A 84 -13.22 13.39 29.15
C ARG A 84 -11.83 13.97 29.36
N SER A 85 -11.79 15.18 29.90
CA SER A 85 -10.52 15.87 30.20
C SER A 85 -9.69 15.05 31.17
N GLY A 86 -8.39 14.90 30.88
CA GLY A 86 -7.43 14.16 31.71
C GLY A 86 -7.34 12.66 31.37
N GLU A 87 -8.34 12.09 30.71
CA GLU A 87 -8.31 10.68 30.28
C GLU A 87 -7.54 10.52 28.97
N ILE A 88 -6.95 9.32 28.78
CA ILE A 88 -6.30 8.91 27.54
C ILE A 88 -7.33 8.16 26.71
N HIS A 89 -7.54 8.62 25.47
CA HIS A 89 -8.42 7.97 24.52
C HIS A 89 -7.60 7.40 23.36
N TYR A 90 -7.83 6.11 23.10
CA TYR A 90 -7.24 5.38 21.99
C TYR A 90 -8.18 5.41 20.79
N PHE A 91 -7.64 5.76 19.63
CA PHE A 91 -8.27 5.55 18.35
C PHE A 91 -7.43 4.53 17.61
N ASP A 92 -7.97 3.33 17.45
CA ASP A 92 -7.27 2.24 16.79
C ASP A 92 -7.76 2.14 15.36
N HIS A 93 -6.82 2.24 14.41
CA HIS A 93 -7.09 1.93 13.03
C HIS A 93 -5.99 0.94 12.56
N PRO A 94 -6.34 -0.12 11.82
CA PRO A 94 -5.47 -1.27 11.55
C PRO A 94 -4.11 -0.94 10.91
N LEU A 95 -4.02 0.22 10.27
CA LEU A 95 -2.77 0.71 9.66
C LEU A 95 -2.06 1.78 10.50
N MET A 96 -2.77 2.46 11.41
CA MET A 96 -2.20 3.44 12.35
C MET A 96 -3.19 3.81 13.45
N GLY A 97 -2.71 3.82 14.68
CA GLY A 97 -3.48 4.34 15.82
C GLY A 97 -3.15 5.80 16.12
N MET A 98 -4.03 6.45 16.87
CA MET A 98 -3.82 7.76 17.46
C MET A 98 -4.19 7.71 18.95
N ILE A 99 -3.35 8.31 19.79
CA ILE A 99 -3.59 8.43 21.23
C ILE A 99 -3.78 9.92 21.53
N ILE A 100 -4.91 10.26 22.16
CA ILE A 100 -5.24 11.64 22.50
C ILE A 100 -5.45 11.77 24.02
N GLN A 101 -4.82 12.79 24.60
CA GLN A 101 -5.15 13.30 25.93
C GLN A 101 -5.36 14.80 25.85
N ILE A 102 -6.53 15.26 26.29
CA ILE A 102 -6.86 16.69 26.38
C ILE A 102 -6.87 17.09 27.84
N ARG A 103 -6.16 18.17 28.18
CA ARG A 103 -6.05 18.69 29.55
C ARG A 103 -6.25 20.20 29.57
N LYS A 104 -6.77 20.69 30.69
CA LYS A 104 -6.83 22.13 30.96
C LYS A 104 -5.42 22.69 31.07
N ILE A 105 -5.19 23.83 30.45
CA ILE A 105 -3.95 24.60 30.61
C ILE A 105 -4.02 25.24 32.01
N LYS A 106 -2.93 25.20 32.76
CA LYS A 106 -2.84 25.94 34.03
C LYS A 106 -2.67 27.43 33.68
N ALA A 107 -3.52 28.26 34.26
CA ALA A 107 -3.36 29.71 34.23
C ALA A 107 -2.16 30.14 35.09
#